data_AF-A0A972BQA3-F1
#
_entry.id   AF-A0A972BQA3-F1
#
_cell.length_a   1.000
_cell.length_b   1.000
_cell.length_c   1.000
_cell.angle_alpha   90.00
_cell.angle_beta   90.00
_cell.angle_gamma   90.00
#
_symmetry.space_group_name_H-M   'P 1'
#
loop_
_entity.id
_entity.type
_entity.pdbx_description
1 polymer ?
#
loop_
_entity_poly.entity_id
_entity_poly.type
_entity_poly.pdbx_seq_one_letter_code
_entity_poly.pdbx_strand_id
1 'polypeptide(L)'
;EQGQPDARDYHAETENRVSARAGENADLSLALDAQHTQVLTGKEITITATLADGSPLPQGLKMDPRTGEITGKVQVGAEESQLEIRVMAVDELGHRSVVIHHVRVAPTAGDGAVLEMPAPVARPSFTAQLAACLLA
;
A
#
# COMPACT_ATOMS: atom_id res chain seq x y z
N GLU A 1 -41.03 5.75 10.82
CA GLU A 1 -40.44 4.46 10.42
C GLU A 1 -39.15 4.76 9.66
N GLN A 2 -38.04 4.95 10.37
CA GLN A 2 -36.72 5.01 9.77
C GLN A 2 -35.98 3.81 10.37
N GLY A 3 -35.75 2.83 9.51
CA GLY A 3 -35.27 1.50 9.85
C GLY A 3 -34.04 1.58 10.74
N GLN A 4 -34.15 0.88 11.84
CA GLN A 4 -33.10 0.74 12.82
C GLN A 4 -31.86 0.10 12.16
N PRO A 5 -30.66 0.73 12.21
CA PRO A 5 -29.48 0.23 11.51
C PRO A 5 -28.82 -0.90 12.32
N ASP A 6 -29.53 -2.02 12.50
CA ASP A 6 -29.09 -3.16 13.32
C ASP A 6 -28.16 -4.16 12.58
N ALA A 7 -27.71 -3.83 11.37
CA ALA A 7 -26.77 -4.65 10.60
C ALA A 7 -25.97 -3.76 9.64
N ARG A 8 -24.96 -3.06 10.14
CA ARG A 8 -24.07 -2.28 9.27
C ARG A 8 -23.09 -3.24 8.61
N ASP A 9 -23.47 -3.74 7.44
CA ASP A 9 -22.52 -4.26 6.46
C ASP A 9 -21.48 -3.18 6.17
N TYR A 10 -20.36 -3.21 6.89
CA TYR A 10 -19.32 -2.21 6.72
C TYR A 10 -18.50 -2.58 5.49
N HIS A 11 -18.34 -1.66 4.55
CA HIS A 11 -17.51 -1.84 3.38
C HIS A 11 -16.51 -0.69 3.30
N ALA A 12 -15.22 -1.03 3.25
CA ALA A 12 -14.16 -0.06 3.04
C ALA A 12 -13.17 -0.55 2.01
N GLU A 13 -12.61 0.41 1.26
CA GLU A 13 -11.55 0.18 0.31
C GLU A 13 -10.34 1.03 0.70
N THR A 14 -9.14 0.49 0.59
CA THR A 14 -7.91 1.21 0.94
C THR A 14 -6.85 0.95 -0.11
N GLU A 15 -6.19 2.00 -0.58
CA GLU A 15 -5.06 1.89 -1.49
C GLU A 15 -3.75 1.93 -0.72
N ASN A 16 -2.92 0.91 -0.91
CA ASN A 16 -1.59 0.82 -0.33
C ASN A 16 -0.56 0.65 -1.45
N ARG A 17 0.60 1.30 -1.32
CA ARG A 17 1.67 1.19 -2.30
C ARG A 17 2.95 0.73 -1.63
N VAL A 18 3.59 -0.27 -2.21
CA VAL A 18 4.90 -0.76 -1.77
C VAL A 18 5.86 -0.79 -2.95
N SER A 19 7.11 -0.47 -2.66
CA SER A 19 8.17 -0.48 -3.65
C SER A 19 9.47 -0.99 -3.05
N ALA A 20 10.04 -2.02 -3.66
CA ALA A 20 11.36 -2.54 -3.35
C ALA A 20 12.05 -2.98 -4.65
N ARG A 21 13.31 -3.40 -4.58
CA ARG A 21 14.00 -3.91 -5.77
C ARG A 21 13.36 -5.21 -6.25
N ALA A 22 13.36 -5.44 -7.56
CA ALA A 22 12.91 -6.71 -8.13
C ALA A 22 13.69 -7.88 -7.51
N GLY A 23 12.97 -8.91 -7.03
CA GLY A 23 13.52 -10.04 -6.30
C GLY A 23 13.72 -9.82 -4.80
N GLU A 24 13.50 -8.59 -4.30
CA GLU A 24 13.52 -8.26 -2.87
C GLU A 24 12.12 -8.40 -2.25
N ASN A 25 12.08 -8.46 -0.93
CA ASN A 25 10.84 -8.49 -0.16
C ASN A 25 10.49 -7.06 0.27
N ALA A 26 9.32 -6.58 -0.13
CA ALA A 26 8.78 -5.32 0.36
C ALA A 26 7.93 -5.59 1.62
N ASP A 27 8.17 -4.81 2.68
CA ASP A 27 7.32 -4.83 3.86
C ASP A 27 5.95 -4.19 3.52
N LEU A 28 4.88 -4.94 3.78
CA LEU A 28 3.50 -4.52 3.56
C LEU A 28 2.79 -4.47 4.91
N SER A 29 2.28 -3.28 5.25
CA SER A 29 1.43 -3.06 6.42
C SER A 29 0.10 -2.46 5.95
N LEU A 30 -0.99 -3.17 6.23
CA LEU A 30 -2.35 -2.75 5.94
C LEU A 30 -3.09 -2.63 7.27
N ALA A 31 -3.41 -1.38 7.63
CA ALA A 31 -4.24 -1.11 8.78
C ALA A 31 -5.72 -1.22 8.41
N LEU A 32 -6.53 -1.75 9.32
CA LEU A 32 -7.98 -1.69 9.22
C LEU A 32 -8.51 -0.45 9.94
N ASP A 33 -9.61 0.09 9.41
CA ASP A 33 -10.29 1.23 10.03
C ASP A 33 -10.98 0.84 11.36
N ALA A 34 -11.27 1.87 12.17
CA ALA A 34 -11.92 1.76 13.46
C ALA A 34 -13.30 1.06 13.41
N GLN A 35 -14.07 1.18 12.33
CA GLN A 35 -15.36 0.49 12.19
C GLN A 35 -15.17 -1.01 11.97
N HIS A 36 -14.13 -1.42 11.25
CA HIS A 36 -13.81 -2.84 11.10
C HIS A 36 -13.30 -3.43 12.42
N THR A 37 -12.41 -2.73 13.13
CA THR A 37 -11.90 -3.20 14.42
C THR A 37 -12.98 -3.30 15.48
N GLN A 38 -14.06 -2.54 15.37
CA GLN A 38 -15.23 -2.68 16.24
C GLN A 38 -15.86 -4.08 16.14
N VAL A 39 -15.96 -4.67 14.94
CA VAL A 39 -16.41 -6.07 14.75
C VAL A 39 -15.39 -7.05 15.32
N LEU A 40 -14.09 -6.73 15.24
CA LEU A 40 -13.00 -7.54 15.80
C LEU A 40 -12.92 -7.52 17.35
N THR A 41 -13.73 -6.72 18.02
CA THR A 41 -13.86 -6.76 19.49
C THR A 41 -14.91 -7.74 19.99
N GLY A 42 -15.65 -8.40 19.09
CA GLY A 42 -16.59 -9.48 19.42
C GLY A 42 -15.91 -10.65 20.15
N LYS A 43 -16.69 -11.44 20.89
CA LYS A 43 -16.15 -12.58 21.66
C LYS A 43 -15.79 -13.76 20.76
N GLU A 44 -16.59 -13.99 19.72
CA GLU A 44 -16.37 -15.00 18.69
C GLU A 44 -16.48 -14.32 17.32
N ILE A 45 -15.39 -14.37 16.56
CA ILE A 45 -15.25 -13.65 15.29
C ILE A 45 -14.69 -14.61 14.25
N THR A 46 -15.37 -14.70 13.12
CA THR A 46 -14.88 -15.42 11.94
C THR A 46 -14.22 -14.42 11.00
N ILE A 47 -12.90 -14.55 10.80
CA ILE A 47 -12.15 -13.69 9.89
C ILE A 47 -11.68 -14.51 8.70
N THR A 48 -11.96 -14.01 7.50
CA THR A 48 -11.57 -14.61 6.22
C THR A 48 -10.75 -13.61 5.44
N ALA A 49 -9.53 -14.00 5.06
CA ALA A 49 -8.65 -13.20 4.20
C ALA A 49 -8.34 -13.96 2.92
N THR A 50 -8.74 -13.39 1.79
CA THR A 50 -8.53 -13.97 0.45
C THR A 50 -8.10 -12.88 -0.51
N LEU A 51 -7.40 -13.25 -1.57
CA LEU A 51 -7.18 -12.37 -2.71
C LEU A 51 -8.49 -12.15 -3.47
N ALA A 52 -8.60 -11.06 -4.23
CA ALA A 52 -9.77 -10.81 -5.08
C ALA A 52 -9.97 -11.92 -6.12
N ASP A 53 -8.87 -12.52 -6.61
CA ASP A 53 -8.90 -13.70 -7.48
C ASP A 53 -9.42 -14.98 -6.79
N GLY A 54 -9.80 -14.92 -5.51
CA GLY A 54 -10.25 -16.07 -4.73
C GLY A 54 -9.10 -16.96 -4.24
N SER A 55 -7.86 -16.61 -4.56
CA SER A 55 -6.68 -17.29 -4.04
C SER A 55 -6.51 -17.04 -2.54
N PRO A 56 -5.94 -18.00 -1.78
CA PRO A 56 -5.66 -17.79 -0.36
C PRO A 56 -4.63 -16.68 -0.18
N LEU A 57 -4.64 -16.06 1.00
CA LEU A 57 -3.65 -15.06 1.36
C LEU A 57 -2.22 -15.65 1.21
N PRO A 58 -1.28 -14.97 0.55
CA PRO A 58 0.08 -15.47 0.38
C PRO A 58 0.77 -15.65 1.75
N GLN A 59 1.56 -16.72 1.90
CA GLN A 59 2.18 -17.09 3.19
C GLN A 59 3.08 -16.01 3.81
N GLY A 60 3.54 -15.04 3.01
CA GLY A 60 4.31 -13.90 3.50
C GLY A 60 3.48 -12.85 4.23
N LEU A 61 2.14 -12.90 4.16
CA LEU A 61 1.23 -11.98 4.83
C LEU A 61 0.53 -12.66 6.02
N LYS A 62 0.49 -11.95 7.14
CA LYS A 62 -0.13 -12.39 8.37
C LYS A 62 -1.07 -11.31 8.87
N MET A 63 -2.26 -11.72 9.28
CA MET A 63 -3.22 -10.84 9.94
C MET A 63 -3.14 -11.01 11.45
N ASP A 64 -3.16 -9.91 12.18
CA ASP A 64 -3.35 -9.89 13.62
C ASP A 64 -4.85 -9.86 13.94
N PRO A 65 -5.42 -10.92 14.56
CA PRO A 65 -6.86 -10.98 14.82
C PRO A 65 -7.33 -9.99 15.90
N ARG A 66 -6.40 -9.43 16.69
CA ARG A 66 -6.71 -8.43 17.74
C ARG A 66 -6.83 -7.01 17.22
N THR A 67 -5.98 -6.64 16.26
CA THR A 67 -5.93 -5.28 15.70
C THR A 67 -6.52 -5.23 14.30
N GLY A 68 -6.71 -6.39 13.66
CA GLY A 68 -7.06 -6.51 12.25
C GLY A 68 -5.91 -6.22 11.31
N GLU A 69 -4.76 -5.78 11.81
CA GLU A 69 -3.67 -5.31 10.97
C GLU A 69 -3.06 -6.48 10.18
N ILE A 70 -2.89 -6.30 8.88
CA ILE A 70 -2.20 -7.28 8.03
C ILE A 70 -0.78 -6.78 7.82
N THR A 71 0.17 -7.55 8.35
CA THR A 71 1.59 -7.27 8.22
C THR A 71 2.27 -8.42 7.51
N GLY A 72 3.31 -8.12 6.74
CA GLY A 72 4.08 -9.16 6.11
C GLY A 72 5.04 -8.66 5.06
N LYS A 73 5.54 -9.60 4.27
CA LYS A 73 6.49 -9.35 3.20
C LYS A 73 5.94 -9.91 1.91
N VAL A 74 5.90 -9.08 0.87
CA VAL A 74 5.55 -9.48 -0.49
C VAL A 74 6.79 -9.45 -1.36
N GLN A 75 6.98 -10.47 -2.18
CA GLN A 75 8.09 -10.50 -3.12
C GLN A 75 7.78 -9.55 -4.28
N VAL A 76 8.71 -8.65 -4.57
CA VAL A 76 8.56 -7.71 -5.69
C VAL A 76 9.02 -8.37 -6.98
N GLY A 77 8.14 -8.39 -7.98
CA GLY A 77 8.44 -8.90 -9.31
C GLY A 77 9.30 -7.94 -10.14
N ALA A 78 9.56 -8.32 -11.40
CA ALA A 78 10.26 -7.45 -12.36
C ALA A 78 9.38 -6.31 -12.90
N GLU A 79 8.05 -6.42 -12.76
CA GLU A 79 7.06 -5.46 -13.26
C GLU A 79 6.11 -4.99 -12.16
N GLU A 80 5.44 -3.86 -12.38
CA GLU A 80 4.38 -3.39 -11.49
C GLU A 80 3.21 -4.38 -11.48
N SER A 81 2.75 -4.76 -10.30
CA SER A 81 1.61 -5.65 -10.11
C SER A 81 0.64 -5.05 -9.09
N GLN A 82 -0.65 -5.24 -9.31
CA GLN A 82 -1.68 -4.87 -8.36
C GLN A 82 -2.24 -6.13 -7.70
N LEU A 83 -2.30 -6.12 -6.37
CA LEU A 83 -2.81 -7.20 -5.55
C LEU A 83 -4.00 -6.67 -4.77
N GLU A 84 -5.16 -7.29 -4.93
CA GLU A 84 -6.35 -6.94 -4.17
C GLU A 84 -6.55 -7.97 -3.06
N ILE A 85 -6.55 -7.51 -1.81
CA ILE A 85 -6.73 -8.35 -0.62
C ILE A 85 -8.08 -8.03 -0.01
N ARG A 86 -8.97 -9.02 0.03
CA ARG A 86 -10.29 -8.91 0.64
C ARG A 86 -10.27 -9.56 2.03
N VAL A 87 -10.71 -8.80 3.01
CA VAL A 87 -10.82 -9.18 4.42
C VAL A 87 -12.28 -9.12 4.81
N MET A 88 -12.82 -10.21 5.33
CA MET A 88 -14.17 -10.25 5.85
C MET A 88 -14.16 -10.72 7.29
N ALA A 89 -14.70 -9.91 8.19
CA ALA A 89 -14.93 -10.25 9.59
C ALA A 89 -16.43 -10.34 9.86
N VAL A 90 -16.84 -11.37 10.59
CA VAL A 90 -18.21 -11.57 11.05
C VAL A 90 -18.19 -11.90 12.53
N ASP A 91 -18.94 -11.17 13.34
CA ASP A 91 -19.08 -11.48 14.77
C ASP A 91 -20.29 -12.38 15.07
N GLU A 92 -20.38 -12.85 16.32
CA GLU A 92 -21.48 -13.70 16.82
C GLU A 92 -22.87 -13.05 16.73
N LEU A 93 -22.97 -11.72 16.74
CA LEU A 93 -24.21 -10.97 16.57
C LEU A 93 -24.62 -10.82 15.10
N GLY A 94 -23.77 -11.26 14.17
CA GLY A 94 -24.01 -11.19 12.74
C GLY A 94 -23.61 -9.87 12.09
N HIS A 95 -22.86 -9.00 12.78
CA HIS A 95 -22.27 -7.83 12.12
C HIS A 95 -21.15 -8.30 11.20
N ARG A 96 -21.25 -7.86 9.94
CA ARG A 96 -20.29 -8.20 8.90
C ARG A 96 -19.54 -6.95 8.46
N SER A 97 -18.22 -7.06 8.42
CA SER A 97 -17.34 -6.03 7.91
C SER A 97 -16.46 -6.60 6.81
N VAL A 98 -16.44 -5.95 5.66
CA VAL A 98 -15.64 -6.31 4.48
C VAL A 98 -14.70 -5.15 4.15
N VAL A 99 -13.41 -5.41 4.10
CA VAL A 99 -12.39 -4.43 3.73
C VAL A 99 -11.62 -4.96 2.53
N ILE A 100 -11.41 -4.12 1.52
CA ILE A 100 -10.62 -4.44 0.33
C ILE A 100 -9.38 -3.54 0.31
N HIS A 101 -8.20 -4.15 0.28
CA HIS A 101 -6.94 -3.44 0.13
C HIS A 101 -6.41 -3.60 -1.29
N HIS A 102 -6.33 -2.48 -2.00
CA HIS A 102 -5.70 -2.37 -3.31
C HIS A 102 -4.20 -2.11 -3.10
N VAL A 103 -3.38 -3.14 -3.26
CA VAL A 103 -1.93 -3.08 -3.02
C VAL A 103 -1.19 -3.01 -4.34
N ARG A 104 -0.60 -1.85 -4.63
CA ARG A 104 0.28 -1.67 -5.78
C ARG A 104 1.72 -2.01 -5.39
N VAL A 105 2.27 -3.05 -6.01
CA VAL A 105 3.66 -3.50 -5.85
C VAL A 105 4.43 -3.05 -7.08
N ALA A 106 5.27 -2.03 -6.93
CA ALA A 106 6.09 -1.52 -8.03
C ALA A 106 7.58 -1.81 -7.76
N PRO A 107 8.33 -2.35 -8.73
CA PRO A 107 9.77 -2.42 -8.60
C PRO A 107 10.35 -1.01 -8.52
N THR A 108 11.11 -0.73 -7.46
CA THR A 108 12.01 0.41 -7.44
C THR A 108 13.02 0.13 -8.54
N ALA A 109 12.97 0.92 -9.62
CA ALA A 109 13.91 0.80 -10.72
C ALA A 109 15.33 0.71 -10.13
N GLY A 110 15.92 -0.49 -10.22
CA GLY A 110 17.34 -0.64 -9.95
C GLY A 110 18.05 0.27 -10.93
N ASP A 111 19.01 1.03 -10.43
CA ASP A 111 19.87 1.94 -11.22
C ASP A 111 20.29 1.25 -12.54
N GLY A 112 19.54 1.59 -13.59
CA GLY A 112 19.42 0.79 -14.80
C GLY A 112 18.55 1.46 -15.86
N ALA A 113 18.21 2.74 -15.67
CA ALA A 113 17.92 3.65 -16.77
C ALA A 113 19.25 3.95 -17.50
N VAL A 114 19.80 2.95 -18.17
CA VAL A 114 20.76 3.14 -19.27
C VAL A 114 19.99 2.99 -20.57
N LEU A 115 19.09 3.92 -20.85
CA LEU A 115 18.75 4.27 -22.23
C LEU A 115 19.04 5.76 -22.39
N GLU A 116 20.27 6.01 -22.83
CA GLU A 116 20.83 7.25 -23.40
C GLU A 116 21.14 8.44 -22.47
N MET A 117 22.45 8.67 -22.31
CA MET A 117 23.05 10.00 -22.23
C MET A 117 23.64 10.33 -23.63
N PRO A 118 23.68 11.61 -24.06
CA PRO A 118 24.41 12.61 -23.30
C PRO A 118 23.63 13.90 -23.03
N ALA A 119 23.96 14.49 -21.88
CA ALA A 119 23.65 15.86 -21.51
C ALA A 119 23.91 16.85 -22.66
N PRO A 120 23.15 17.94 -22.80
CA PRO A 120 23.69 19.12 -23.44
C PRO A 120 24.82 19.66 -22.54
N VAL A 121 26.08 19.39 -22.90
CA VAL A 121 27.20 20.24 -22.48
C VAL A 121 26.98 21.60 -23.14
N ALA A 122 26.26 22.47 -22.45
CA ALA A 122 26.38 23.91 -22.64
C ALA A 122 27.50 24.37 -21.71
N ARG A 123 28.63 24.70 -22.34
CA ARG A 123 29.93 25.01 -21.73
C ARG A 123 29.84 26.17 -20.73
N PRO A 124 30.58 26.14 -19.60
CA PRO A 124 30.72 27.28 -18.73
C PRO A 124 31.65 28.30 -19.38
N SER A 125 31.08 29.39 -19.88
CA SER A 125 31.83 30.54 -20.41
C SER A 125 31.29 31.81 -19.77
N PHE A 126 31.72 32.11 -18.55
CA PHE A 126 31.79 33.51 -18.12
C PHE A 126 33.05 33.70 -17.28
N THR A 127 34.20 33.48 -17.92
CA THR A 127 35.46 33.97 -17.40
C THR A 127 35.52 35.48 -17.65
N ALA A 128 35.45 36.22 -16.53
CA ALA A 128 36.11 37.50 -16.26
C ALA A 128 35.86 38.70 -17.21
N GLN A 129 35.43 39.81 -16.61
CA GLN A 129 36.36 40.94 -16.54
C GLN A 129 36.19 41.66 -15.20
N LEU A 130 37.30 41.72 -14.48
CA LEU A 130 37.57 42.60 -13.34
C LEU A 130 37.37 44.08 -13.70
N ALA A 131 37.32 44.89 -12.63
CA ALA A 131 37.65 46.31 -12.58
C ALA A 131 36.56 47.24 -13.14
N ALA A 132 36.25 48.40 -12.56
CA ALA A 132 36.71 49.10 -11.38
C ALA A 132 35.82 50.36 -11.25
N CYS A 133 35.93 51.05 -10.12
CA CYS A 133 35.69 52.48 -9.92
C CYS A 133 34.24 52.99 -10.04
N LEU A 134 33.60 53.50 -8.98
CA LEU A 134 33.88 54.75 -8.23
C LEU A 134 33.36 56.01 -8.97
N LEU A 135 32.38 56.67 -8.32
CA LEU A 135 31.97 58.08 -8.40
C LEU A 135 31.43 58.66 -9.72
N ALA A 136 30.15 59.06 -9.69
CA ALA A 136 29.69 60.42 -9.97
C ALA A 136 28.30 60.63 -9.35
#